data_AF-A0A442B626-F1
#
_entry.id   AF-A0A442B626-F1
#
_cell.length_a   1.000
_cell.length_b   1.000
_cell.length_c   1.000
_cell.angle_alpha   90.00
_cell.angle_beta   90.00
_cell.angle_gamma   90.00
#
_symmetry.space_group_name_H-M   'P 1'
#
loop_
_entity.id
_entity.type
_entity.pdbx_description
1 polymer ?
#
loop_
_entity_poly.entity_id
_entity_poly.type
_entity_poly.pdbx_seq_one_letter_code
_entity_poly.pdbx_strand_id
1 'polypeptide(L)' 'RFDLAMIQNARGDRNAAADNLLAIVKADRSWNDDGARAQLLKLFEAWGMTDEATLAARRKLSSLLFS' A
#
# COMPACT_ATOMS: atom_id res chain seq x y z
N ARG A 1 11.17 -4.06 3.47
CA ARG A 1 10.24 -3.39 2.53
C ARG A 1 9.16 -2.60 3.28
N PHE A 2 8.57 -3.17 4.34
CA PHE A 2 7.53 -2.48 5.12
C PHE A 2 8.07 -1.20 5.78
N ASP A 3 9.17 -1.27 6.52
CA ASP A 3 9.76 -0.09 7.18
C ASP A 3 10.18 0.99 6.18
N LEU A 4 10.71 0.58 5.01
CA LEU A 4 11.04 1.49 3.93
C LEU A 4 9.79 2.22 3.42
N ALA A 5 8.66 1.52 3.25
CA ALA A 5 7.39 2.14 2.89
C ALA A 5 6.94 3.17 3.93
N MET A 6 7.11 2.86 5.21
CA MET A 6 6.76 3.80 6.29
C MET A 6 7.63 5.06 6.26
N ILE A 7 8.94 4.90 6.03
CA ILE A 7 9.87 6.04 5.88
C ILE A 7 9.52 6.88 4.64
N GLN A 8 9.20 6.25 3.52
CA GLN A 8 8.79 6.93 2.29
C GLN A 8 7.49 7.73 2.50
N ASN A 9 6.49 7.12 3.14
CA ASN A 9 5.25 7.80 3.48
C ASN A 9 5.50 9.02 4.39
N ALA A 10 6.34 8.86 5.42
CA ALA A 10 6.71 9.96 6.31
C ALA A 10 7.44 11.11 5.58
N ARG A 11 8.11 10.82 4.46
CA ARG A 11 8.76 11.80 3.58
C ARG A 11 7.82 12.37 2.51
N GLY A 12 6.55 11.95 2.47
CA GLY A 12 5.58 12.37 1.44
C GLY A 12 5.70 11.61 0.12
N ASP A 13 6.55 10.60 0.02
CA ASP A 13 6.69 9.75 -1.17
C ASP A 13 5.63 8.63 -1.15
N ARG A 14 4.38 9.03 -1.41
CA ARG A 14 3.19 8.17 -1.34
C ARG A 14 3.23 7.02 -2.34
N ASN A 15 3.65 7.29 -3.57
CA ASN A 15 3.72 6.28 -4.62
C ASN A 15 4.73 5.18 -4.29
N ALA A 16 5.94 5.54 -3.86
CA ALA A 16 6.94 4.54 -3.52
C ALA A 16 6.55 3.75 -2.26
N ALA A 17 5.92 4.40 -1.27
CA ALA A 17 5.38 3.72 -0.10
C ALA A 17 4.33 2.67 -0.49
N ALA A 18 3.35 3.06 -1.30
CA ALA A 18 2.30 2.16 -1.75
C ALA A 18 2.86 0.98 -2.57
N ASP A 19 3.80 1.25 -3.48
CA ASP A 19 4.42 0.21 -4.31
C ASP A 19 5.19 -0.81 -3.46
N ASN A 20 5.87 -0.38 -2.39
CA ASN A 20 6.55 -1.29 -1.48
C ASN A 20 5.59 -2.18 -0.69
N LEU A 21 4.45 -1.65 -0.24
CA LEU A 21 3.42 -2.44 0.44
C LEU A 21 2.71 -3.40 -0.52
N LEU A 22 2.40 -2.95 -1.74
CA LEU A 22 1.84 -3.82 -2.80
C LEU A 22 2.80 -4.95 -3.19
N ALA A 23 4.11 -4.67 -3.23
CA ALA A 23 5.11 -5.70 -3.48
C ALA A 23 5.13 -6.78 -2.39
N ILE A 24 4.89 -6.42 -1.13
CA ILE A 24 4.73 -7.39 -0.04
C ILE A 24 3.46 -8.22 -0.28
N VAL A 25 2.31 -7.58 -0.51
CA VAL A 25 1.02 -8.27 -0.74
C VAL A 25 1.11 -9.22 -1.94
N LYS A 26 1.82 -8.83 -3.00
CA LYS A 26 2.05 -9.69 -4.17
C LYS A 26 2.88 -10.93 -3.85
N ALA A 27 3.87 -10.81 -2.95
CA ALA A 27 4.75 -11.91 -2.59
C ALA A 27 4.10 -12.87 -1.58
N ASP A 28 3.40 -12.31 -0.58
CA ASP A 28 2.65 -13.05 0.43
C ASP A 28 1.48 -12.18 0.91
N ARG A 29 0.25 -12.63 0.60
CA ARG A 29 -0.98 -11.91 0.95
C ARG A 29 -1.22 -11.88 2.46
N SER A 30 -0.76 -12.91 3.17
CA SER A 30 -0.95 -13.12 4.61
C SER A 30 0.20 -12.59 5.48
N TRP A 31 1.22 -11.99 4.85
CA TRP A 31 2.41 -11.50 5.55
C TRP A 31 2.04 -10.66 6.77
N ASN A 32 2.52 -11.09 7.95
CA ASN A 32 2.32 -10.43 9.23
C ASN A 32 0.84 -10.12 9.52
N ASP A 33 0.00 -11.16 9.48
CA ASP A 33 -1.46 -11.07 9.70
C ASP A 33 -2.11 -10.02 8.80
N ASP A 34 -1.80 -10.07 7.50
CA ASP A 34 -2.24 -9.12 6.48
C ASP A 34 -1.72 -7.68 6.67
N GLY A 35 -0.65 -7.50 7.46
CA GLY A 35 -0.16 -6.19 7.90
C GLY A 35 0.14 -5.21 6.77
N ALA A 36 0.65 -5.68 5.62
CA ALA A 36 0.91 -4.83 4.47
C ALA A 36 -0.39 -4.29 3.83
N ARG A 37 -1.41 -5.16 3.71
CA ARG A 37 -2.73 -4.76 3.19
C ARG A 37 -3.43 -3.81 4.16
N ALA A 38 -3.42 -4.13 5.44
CA ALA A 38 -4.01 -3.27 6.47
C ALA A 38 -3.36 -1.89 6.49
N GLN A 39 -2.04 -1.82 6.33
CA GLN A 39 -1.33 -0.54 6.27
C GLN A 39 -1.69 0.28 5.02
N LEU A 40 -1.84 -0.35 3.85
CA LEU A 40 -2.31 0.35 2.63
C LEU A 40 -3.67 1.02 2.86
N LEU A 41 -4.62 0.32 3.48
CA LEU A 41 -5.95 0.87 3.77
C LEU A 41 -5.88 2.09 4.70
N LYS A 42 -5.05 2.02 5.75
CA LYS A 42 -4.80 3.17 6.65
C LYS A 42 -4.18 4.36 5.90
N LEU A 43 -3.26 4.11 4.98
CA LEU A 43 -2.66 5.17 4.18
C LEU A 43 -3.68 5.82 3.24
N PHE A 44 -4.58 5.04 2.64
CA PHE A 44 -5.65 5.58 1.79
C PHE A 44 -6.61 6.49 2.56
N GLU A 45 -6.96 6.13 3.80
CA GLU A 45 -7.74 6.99 4.68
C GLU A 45 -6.98 8.29 5.03
N ALA A 46 -5.69 8.19 5.33
CA ALA A 46 -4.86 9.34 5.69
C ALA A 46 -4.59 10.29 4.51
N TRP A 47 -4.42 9.77 3.29
CA TRP A 47 -4.17 10.58 2.09
C TRP A 47 -5.46 11.14 1.48
N GLY A 48 -6.58 10.44 1.70
CA GLY A 48 -7.87 10.73 1.10
C GLY A 48 -8.20 9.79 -0.06
N MET A 49 -9.49 9.50 -0.22
CA MET A 49 -9.99 8.52 -1.20
C MET A 49 -9.89 8.98 -2.65
N THR A 50 -9.71 10.29 -2.88
CA THR A 50 -9.55 10.90 -4.21
C THR A 50 -8.10 11.27 -4.53
N ASP A 51 -7.16 10.99 -3.62
CA ASP A 51 -5.73 11.18 -3.88
C ASP A 51 -5.25 10.27 -5.01
N GLU A 52 -4.38 10.78 -5.87
CA GLU A 52 -3.90 10.04 -7.05
C GLU A 52 -3.15 8.75 -6.68
N ALA A 53 -2.34 8.78 -5.61
CA ALA A 53 -1.62 7.61 -5.14
C ALA A 53 -2.59 6.57 -4.57
N THR A 54 -3.62 7.01 -3.83
CA THR A 54 -4.72 6.14 -3.36
C THR A 54 -5.41 5.45 -4.53
N LEU A 55 -5.84 6.20 -5.55
CA LEU A 55 -6.55 5.65 -6.71
C LEU A 55 -5.70 4.62 -7.47
N ALA A 56 -4.43 4.96 -7.73
CA ALA A 56 -3.51 4.07 -8.44
C ALA A 56 -3.24 2.78 -7.65
N ALA A 57 -2.95 2.90 -6.34
CA ALA A 57 -2.64 1.77 -5.48
C ALA A 57 -3.85 0.87 -5.24
N ARG A 58 -5.06 1.43 -5.06
CA ARG A 58 -6.31 0.66 -4.90
C ARG A 58 -6.61 -0.21 -6.13
N ARG A 59 -6.40 0.33 -7.34
CA ARG A 59 -6.55 -0.44 -8.59
C ARG A 59 -5.57 -1.62 -8.64
N LYS A 60 -4.29 -1.39 -8.30
CA LYS A 60 -3.26 -2.44 -8.24
C LYS A 60 -3.61 -3.49 -7.18
N LEU A 61 -4.03 -3.07 -5.98
CA LEU A 61 -4.44 -3.97 -4.91
C LEU A 61 -5.61 -4.85 -5.32
N SER A 62 -6.65 -4.27 -5.93
CA SER A 62 -7.80 -5.03 -6.42
C SER A 62 -7.38 -6.12 -7.41
N SER A 63 -6.55 -5.75 -8.40
CA SER A 63 -6.00 -6.73 -9.35
C SER A 63 -5.21 -7.83 -8.64
N LEU A 64 -4.37 -7.50 -7.64
CA LEU A 64 -3.61 -8.50 -6.89
C LEU A 64 -4.46 -9.44 -6.04
N LEU A 65 -5.66 -9.04 -5.60
CA LEU A 65 -6.53 -9.84 -4.73
C LEU A 65 -7.49 -10.74 -5.51
N PHE A 66 -7.93 -10.30 -6.69
CA PHE A 66 -8.98 -10.95 -7.47
C PHE A 66 -8.51 -11.49 -8.83
N SER A 67 -7.21 -11.50 -9.08
CA SER A 67 -6.58 -12.33 -10.12
C SER A 67 -6.07 -13.65 -9.56
#